data_AF-A0A957EZX9-F1
#
_entry.id   AF-A0A957EZX9-F1
#
_cell.length_a   1.000
_cell.length_b   1.000
_cell.length_c   1.000
_cell.angle_alpha   90.00
_cell.angle_beta   90.00
_cell.angle_gamma   90.00
#
_symmetry.space_group_name_H-M   'P 1'
#
loop_
_entity.id
_entity.type
_entity.pdbx_description
1 polymer ?
#
loop_
_entity_poly.entity_id
_entity_poly.type
_entity_poly.pdbx_seq_one_letter_code
_entity_poly.pdbx_strand_id
1 'polypeptide(L)' 'AVVRSAAGRLVLMYLPTYSPWLNPIEMLWRHFRREVTHCELFETVKQLLQASADFFNRYNRTPERILSIIGANPA' A
#
# COMPACT_ATOMS: atom_id res chain seq x y z
N ALA A 1 -14.23 -11.45 18.11
CA ALA A 1 -13.27 -11.62 19.23
C ALA A 1 -12.23 -10.49 19.25
N VAL A 2 -11.43 -10.31 18.20
CA VAL A 2 -10.29 -9.35 18.16
C VAL A 2 -10.67 -7.86 18.32
N VAL A 3 -11.69 -7.37 17.61
CA VAL A 3 -12.09 -5.95 17.71
C VAL A 3 -12.65 -5.62 19.10
N ARG A 4 -13.40 -6.56 19.69
CA ARG A 4 -13.94 -6.41 21.05
C ARG A 4 -12.83 -6.43 22.10
N SER A 5 -11.82 -7.29 21.97
CA SER A 5 -10.67 -7.34 22.89
C SER A 5 -9.75 -6.14 22.78
N ALA A 6 -9.81 -5.38 21.69
CA ALA A 6 -9.03 -4.15 21.53
C ALA A 6 -9.57 -2.96 22.36
N ALA A 7 -10.73 -3.11 23.02
CA ALA A 7 -11.30 -2.13 23.95
C ALA A 7 -11.38 -0.70 23.37
N GLY A 8 -11.83 -0.58 22.13
CA GLY A 8 -11.99 0.72 21.45
C GLY A 8 -10.72 1.30 20.82
N ARG A 9 -9.54 0.67 20.99
CA ARG A 9 -8.29 1.10 20.33
C ARG A 9 -8.19 0.75 18.84
N LEU A 10 -9.09 -0.11 18.36
CA LEU A 10 -9.25 -0.44 16.95
C LEU A 10 -10.63 0.01 16.49
N VAL A 11 -10.67 0.86 15.47
CA VAL A 11 -11.90 1.32 14.82
C VAL A 11 -11.95 0.72 13.42
N LEU A 12 -13.10 0.15 13.08
CA LEU A 12 -13.33 -0.38 11.74
C LEU A 12 -13.78 0.74 10.80
N MET A 13 -13.05 0.90 9.71
CA MET A 13 -13.42 1.79 8.61
C MET A 13 -14.11 0.96 7.54
N TYR A 14 -15.41 1.15 7.38
CA TYR A 14 -16.21 0.41 6.40
C TYR A 14 -16.18 1.11 5.04
N LEU A 15 -16.05 0.32 3.98
CA LEU A 15 -16.15 0.78 2.60
C LEU A 15 -17.39 0.18 1.95
N PRO A 16 -18.08 0.92 1.06
CA PRO A 16 -19.13 0.35 0.24
C PRO A 16 -18.58 -0.77 -0.65
N THR A 17 -19.43 -1.75 -0.95
CA THR A 17 -19.07 -2.87 -1.83
C THR A 17 -18.61 -2.35 -3.19
N TYR A 18 -17.63 -3.04 -3.80
CA TYR A 18 -17.06 -2.69 -5.10
C TYR A 18 -16.54 -1.25 -5.22
N SER A 19 -16.11 -0.62 -4.11
CA SER A 19 -15.56 0.74 -4.10
C SER A 19 -14.05 0.79 -3.81
N PRO A 20 -13.18 0.13 -4.61
CA PRO A 20 -11.74 0.12 -4.38
C PRO A 20 -11.10 1.51 -4.45
N TRP A 21 -11.70 2.45 -5.20
CA TRP A 21 -11.22 3.83 -5.30
C TRP A 21 -11.29 4.61 -3.98
N LEU A 22 -12.04 4.13 -2.99
CA LEU A 22 -12.10 4.70 -1.65
C LEU A 22 -11.05 4.11 -0.69
N ASN A 23 -10.36 3.04 -1.08
CA ASN A 23 -9.30 2.43 -0.30
C ASN A 23 -7.93 2.99 -0.73
N PRO A 24 -7.25 3.81 0.10
CA PRO A 24 -5.99 4.46 -0.30
C PRO A 24 -4.88 3.48 -0.72
N ILE A 25 -4.92 2.24 -0.23
CA ILE A 25 -3.93 1.22 -0.61
C ILE A 25 -3.96 0.92 -2.12
N GLU A 26 -5.09 1.10 -2.80
CA GLU A 26 -5.20 0.88 -4.24
C GLU A 26 -4.39 1.89 -5.05
N MET A 27 -4.24 3.12 -4.53
CA MET A 27 -3.36 4.13 -5.14
C MET A 27 -1.90 3.72 -5.00
N LEU A 28 -1.52 3.17 -3.84
CA LEU A 28 -0.20 2.61 -3.61
C LEU A 28 0.06 1.41 -4.54
N TRP A 29 -0.92 0.52 -4.73
CA TRP A 29 -0.77 -0.62 -5.65
C TRP A 29 -0.58 -0.21 -7.10
N ARG A 30 -1.31 0.82 -7.55
CA ARG A 30 -1.11 1.39 -8.88
C ARG A 30 0.29 1.97 -9.04
N HIS A 31 0.83 2.61 -8.00
CA HIS A 31 2.19 3.14 -7.99
C HIS A 31 3.24 2.03 -7.99
N PHE A 32 3.08 1.05 -7.10
CA PHE A 32 3.91 -0.16 -7.03
C PHE A 32 3.99 -0.86 -8.39
N ARG A 33 2.84 -1.07 -9.06
CA ARG A 33 2.81 -1.69 -10.39
C ARG A 33 3.68 -0.92 -11.37
N ARG A 34 3.56 0.39 -11.43
CA ARG A 34 4.34 1.24 -12.36
C ARG A 34 5.84 1.17 -12.12
N GLU A 35 6.28 1.05 -10.86
CA GLU A 35 7.71 1.04 -10.53
C GLU A 35 8.35 -0.36 -10.53
N VAL A 36 7.59 -1.41 -10.20
CA VAL A 36 8.17 -2.72 -9.90
C VAL A 36 7.83 -3.77 -10.94
N THR A 37 6.59 -3.79 -11.45
CA THR A 37 6.11 -4.92 -12.26
C THR A 37 5.67 -4.55 -13.67
N HIS A 38 5.52 -3.26 -13.97
CA HIS A 38 5.10 -2.79 -15.27
C HIS A 38 6.25 -2.90 -16.27
N CYS A 39 6.08 -3.75 -17.30
CA CYS A 39 7.09 -4.03 -18.32
C CYS A 39 8.40 -4.62 -17.77
N GLU A 40 8.35 -5.22 -16.57
CA GLU A 40 9.48 -5.91 -15.96
C GLU A 40 9.31 -7.43 -16.05
N LEU A 41 10.38 -8.13 -16.41
CA LEU A 41 10.43 -9.59 -16.44
C LEU A 41 11.35 -10.09 -15.32
N PHE A 42 10.79 -10.87 -14.40
CA PHE A 42 11.54 -11.54 -13.36
C PHE A 42 11.71 -13.01 -13.72
N GLU A 43 12.95 -13.51 -13.69
CA GLU A 43 13.27 -14.91 -13.98
C GLU A 43 12.77 -15.83 -12.86
N THR A 44 12.70 -15.31 -11.63
CA THR A 44 12.23 -16.07 -10.46
C THR A 44 11.33 -15.24 -9.57
N VAL A 45 10.44 -15.92 -8.84
CA VAL A 45 9.60 -15.29 -7.80
C VAL A 45 10.46 -14.60 -6.73
N LYS A 46 11.65 -15.14 -6.43
CA LYS A 46 12.57 -14.54 -5.46
C LYS A 46 13.03 -13.14 -5.88
N GLN A 47 13.31 -12.93 -7.17
CA GLN A 47 13.68 -11.61 -7.69
C GLN A 47 12.52 -10.62 -7.57
N LEU A 48 11.28 -11.04 -7.90
CA LEU A 48 10.08 -10.21 -7.71
C LEU A 48 9.89 -9.83 -6.23
N LEU A 49 10.05 -10.78 -5.30
CA LEU A 49 9.92 -10.52 -3.87
C LEU A 49 10.99 -9.53 -3.39
N GLN A 50 12.23 -9.66 -3.87
CA GLN A 50 13.31 -8.73 -3.53
C GLN A 50 13.03 -7.33 -4.06
N ALA A 51 12.65 -7.19 -5.34
CA ALA A 51 12.29 -5.90 -5.93
C ALA A 51 11.10 -5.25 -5.20
N SER A 52 10.14 -6.07 -4.75
CA SER A 52 9.01 -5.61 -3.95
C SER A 52 9.46 -5.10 -2.57
N ALA A 53 10.33 -5.85 -1.89
CA ALA A 53 10.89 -5.45 -0.60
C ALA A 53 11.70 -4.15 -0.72
N ASP A 54 12.49 -4.01 -1.79
CA ASP A 54 13.29 -2.81 -2.05
C ASP A 54 12.40 -1.58 -2.29
N PHE A 55 11.29 -1.73 -3.01
CA PHE A 55 10.27 -0.69 -3.14
C PHE A 55 9.76 -0.23 -1.77
N PHE A 56 9.29 -1.16 -0.93
CA PHE A 56 8.74 -0.79 0.39
C PHE A 56 9.81 -0.21 1.32
N ASN A 57 11.03 -0.76 1.31
CA ASN A 57 12.14 -0.26 2.11
C ASN A 57 12.53 1.18 1.72
N ARG A 58 12.51 1.51 0.42
CA ARG A 58 12.74 2.88 -0.06
C ARG A 58 11.66 3.82 0.46
N TYR A 59 10.39 3.46 0.30
CA TYR A 59 9.27 4.32 0.67
C TYR A 59 9.06 4.45 2.19
N ASN A 60 9.44 3.45 2.98
CA ASN A 60 9.45 3.53 4.44
C ASN A 60 10.44 4.59 4.97
N ARG A 61 11.45 4.95 4.18
CA ARG A 61 12.39 6.04 4.51
C ARG A 61 11.89 7.42 4.08
N THR A 62 10.83 7.48 3.29
CA THR A 62 10.24 8.71 2.73
C THR A 62 8.71 8.70 2.85
N PRO A 63 8.15 8.70 4.08
CA PRO A 63 6.70 8.58 4.30
C PRO A 63 5.90 9.71 3.63
N GLU A 64 6.47 10.91 3.52
CA GLU A 64 5.89 12.06 2.83
C GLU A 64 5.55 11.77 1.36
N ARG A 65 6.37 10.96 0.68
CA ARG A 65 6.07 10.53 -0.70
C ARG A 65 4.87 9.60 -0.73
N ILE A 66 4.75 8.68 0.23
CA ILE A 66 3.58 7.79 0.32
C ILE A 66 2.31 8.61 0.57
N LEU A 67 2.36 9.59 1.49
CA LEU A 67 1.23 10.49 1.74
C LEU A 67 0.80 11.22 0.47
N SER A 68 1.75 11.73 -0.31
CA SER A 68 1.43 12.34 -1.61
C SER A 68 0.85 11.36 -2.63
N ILE A 69 1.36 10.12 -2.69
CA ILE A 69 0.87 9.08 -3.62
C ILE A 69 -0.58 8.71 -3.32
N ILE A 70 -0.93 8.61 -2.04
CA ILE A 70 -2.30 8.25 -1.60
C ILE A 70 -3.23 9.46 -1.44
N GLY A 71 -2.76 10.67 -1.78
CA GLY A 71 -3.55 11.90 -1.68
C GLY A 71 -3.82 12.37 -0.25
N ALA A 72 -3.03 11.93 0.73
CA ALA A 72 -3.13 12.30 2.14
C ALA A 72 -2.06 13.34 2.53
N ASN A 73 -1.86 14.35 1.69
CA ASN A 73 -0.92 15.43 2.01
C ASN A 73 -1.40 16.18 3.27
N PRO A 74 -0.53 16.39 4.26
CA PRO A 74 -0.85 17.28 5.37
C PRO A 74 -1.11 18.69 4.83
N ALA A 75 -2.10 19.36 5.42
CA ALA A 75 -2.42 20.77 5.13
C ALA A 75 -1.26 21.70 5.48
#